data_AF-A0A9E4CUF3-F1
#
_entry.id   AF-A0A9E4CUF3-F1
#
_cell.length_a   1.000
_cell.length_b   1.000
_cell.length_c   1.000
_cell.angle_alpha   90.00
_cell.angle_beta   90.00
_cell.angle_gamma   90.00
#
_symmetry.space_group_name_H-M   'P 1'
#
loop_
_entity.id
_entity.type
_entity.pdbx_description
1 polymer ?
#
loop_
_entity_poly.entity_id
_entity_poly.type
_entity_poly.pdbx_seq_one_letter_code
_entity_poly.pdbx_strand_id
1 'polypeptide(L)'
;MAGEPLAYHDRPEDHTPVHTADLPATPTRDRNIMATAWVEAPPALLTLGDDLDGRPVAEYKRRIGPWLLWRAGPAVGDAWYLAVDAADVDRQCRYRLRPADGDANGEGAGPSGVVHHRFRAWKEDLLGRTADDRRE
;
A
#
# COMPACT_ATOMS: atom_id res chain seq x y z
N MET A 1 0.21 28.62 -24.11
CA MET A 1 0.91 27.32 -24.03
C MET A 1 0.33 26.60 -22.83
N ALA A 2 -0.55 25.61 -23.04
CA ALA A 2 -1.14 24.83 -21.95
C ALA A 2 -0.07 23.84 -21.45
N GLY A 3 0.27 23.91 -20.16
CA GLY A 3 1.32 23.12 -19.55
C GLY A 3 1.09 21.62 -19.70
N GLU A 4 2.13 20.93 -20.16
CA GLU A 4 2.15 19.48 -20.26
C GLU A 4 1.91 18.83 -18.89
N PRO A 5 1.13 17.74 -18.80
CA PRO A 5 0.90 17.03 -17.55
C PRO A 5 2.22 16.37 -17.10
N LEU A 6 2.74 16.79 -15.94
CA LEU A 6 3.96 16.26 -15.33
C LEU A 6 3.91 14.72 -15.21
N ALA A 7 4.99 14.08 -15.64
CA ALA A 7 5.16 12.63 -15.58
C ALA A 7 5.25 12.15 -14.11
N TYR A 8 4.76 10.95 -13.83
CA TYR A 8 4.73 10.32 -12.49
C TYR A 8 6.07 10.32 -11.73
N HIS A 9 7.20 10.41 -12.46
CA HIS A 9 8.55 10.37 -11.93
C HIS A 9 9.08 11.72 -11.38
N ASP A 10 8.36 12.82 -11.57
CA ASP A 10 8.78 14.17 -11.15
C ASP A 10 8.15 14.61 -9.82
N ARG A 11 7.34 13.76 -9.19
CA ARG A 11 6.65 14.13 -7.96
C ARG A 11 7.62 14.20 -6.79
N PRO A 12 7.72 15.34 -6.09
CA PRO A 12 8.56 15.43 -4.91
C PRO A 12 8.07 14.46 -3.84
N GLU A 13 9.03 13.84 -3.16
CA GLU A 13 8.82 13.03 -1.97
C GLU A 13 8.37 13.97 -0.85
N ASP A 14 7.16 13.78 -0.36
CA ASP A 14 6.61 14.59 0.72
C ASP A 14 6.87 13.86 2.05
N HIS A 15 7.75 14.45 2.86
CA HIS A 15 8.08 14.03 4.22
C HIS A 15 7.41 14.91 5.29
N THR A 16 6.45 15.74 4.89
CA THR A 16 5.69 16.61 5.81
C THR A 16 4.89 15.73 6.77
N PRO A 17 5.03 15.92 8.09
CA PRO A 17 4.30 15.13 9.07
C PRO A 17 2.79 15.22 8.83
N VAL A 18 2.16 14.08 8.54
CA VAL A 18 0.73 13.95 8.26
C VAL A 18 0.12 12.94 9.22
N HIS A 19 -1.09 13.26 9.69
CA HIS A 19 -1.88 12.37 10.54
C HIS A 19 -2.79 11.47 9.72
N THR A 20 -3.20 10.35 10.30
CA THR A 20 -4.10 9.39 9.65
C THR A 20 -5.39 10.03 9.12
N ALA A 21 -5.94 11.00 9.86
CA ALA A 21 -7.15 11.73 9.50
C ALA A 21 -6.97 12.71 8.32
N ASP A 22 -5.73 13.15 8.08
CA ASP A 22 -5.38 14.12 7.02
C ASP A 22 -4.96 13.42 5.72
N LEU A 23 -4.73 12.10 5.77
CA LEU A 23 -4.39 11.31 4.58
C LEU A 23 -5.55 11.32 3.57
N PRO A 24 -5.31 11.74 2.31
CA PRO A 24 -6.35 11.85 1.31
C PRO A 24 -6.84 10.46 0.89
N ALA A 25 -8.15 10.33 0.67
CA ALA A 25 -8.73 9.05 0.23
C ALA A 25 -8.21 8.59 -1.16
N THR A 26 -7.87 9.55 -2.02
CA THR A 26 -7.32 9.32 -3.37
C THR A 26 -5.85 9.72 -3.44
N PRO A 27 -5.03 9.05 -4.27
CA PRO A 27 -3.65 9.45 -4.49
C PRO A 27 -3.57 10.90 -4.97
N THR A 28 -2.85 11.73 -4.23
CA THR A 28 -2.54 13.09 -4.65
C THR A 28 -1.64 13.01 -5.88
N ARG A 29 -2.06 13.63 -6.98
CA ARG A 29 -1.28 13.67 -8.23
C ARG A 29 -0.05 14.58 -8.15
N ASP A 30 0.04 15.38 -7.11
CA ASP A 30 1.01 16.46 -6.93
C ASP A 30 2.27 16.00 -6.16
N ARG A 31 2.14 14.99 -5.30
CA ARG A 31 3.20 14.57 -4.37
C ARG A 31 3.06 13.13 -3.91
N ASN A 32 4.18 12.49 -3.59
CA ASN A 32 4.19 11.13 -3.03
C ASN A 32 4.43 11.23 -1.52
N ILE A 33 3.40 10.96 -0.71
CA ILE A 33 3.51 10.95 0.75
C ILE A 33 4.31 9.71 1.16
N MET A 34 5.46 9.93 1.81
CA MET A 34 6.30 8.83 2.28
C MET A 34 5.81 8.27 3.61
N ALA A 35 6.06 6.99 3.88
CA ALA A 35 5.71 6.35 5.14
C ALA A 35 6.34 7.08 6.34
N THR A 36 7.54 7.63 6.15
CA THR A 36 8.24 8.46 7.14
C THR A 36 7.50 9.76 7.46
N ALA A 37 6.62 10.23 6.57
CA ALA A 37 5.80 11.41 6.75
C ALA A 37 4.60 11.13 7.65
N TRP A 38 4.13 9.87 7.72
CA TRP A 38 2.97 9.53 8.52
C TRP A 38 3.38 9.38 9.99
N VAL A 39 2.83 10.26 10.84
CA VAL A 39 3.22 10.36 12.27
C VAL A 39 2.89 9.10 13.06
N GLU A 40 1.76 8.47 12.74
CA GLU A 40 1.28 7.26 13.41
C GLU A 40 1.77 5.98 12.70
N ALA A 41 2.70 6.11 11.75
CA ALA A 41 3.20 4.97 10.99
C ALA A 41 3.82 3.92 11.91
N PRO A 42 3.39 2.64 11.79
CA PRO A 42 4.00 1.57 12.55
C PRO A 42 5.44 1.34 12.08
N PRO A 43 6.36 0.92 12.96
CA PRO A 43 7.76 0.68 12.59
C PRO A 43 7.90 -0.39 11.51
N ALA A 44 6.98 -1.36 11.44
CA ALA A 44 6.93 -2.37 10.39
C ALA A 44 6.72 -1.78 8.98
N LEU A 45 6.06 -0.64 8.86
CA LEU A 45 5.91 0.07 7.60
C LEU A 45 7.23 0.76 7.18
N LEU A 46 7.95 1.32 8.15
CA LEU A 46 9.23 2.00 7.93
C LEU A 46 10.35 1.03 7.52
N THR A 47 10.31 -0.21 8.04
CA THR A 47 11.27 -1.26 7.72
C THR A 47 10.80 -2.22 6.62
N LEU A 48 9.62 -1.99 6.03
CA LEU A 48 9.00 -2.88 5.05
C LEU A 48 9.90 -3.15 3.83
N GLY A 49 10.59 -2.11 3.37
CA GLY A 49 11.50 -2.19 2.23
C GLY A 49 12.93 -2.57 2.58
N ASP A 50 13.29 -2.74 3.85
CA ASP A 50 14.70 -3.00 4.24
C ASP A 50 15.22 -4.35 3.70
N ASP A 51 14.30 -5.29 3.44
CA ASP A 51 14.56 -6.60 2.79
C ASP A 51 14.76 -6.49 1.27
N LEU A 52 14.35 -5.38 0.65
CA LEU A 52 14.43 -5.17 -0.80
C LEU A 52 15.75 -4.50 -1.21
N ASP A 53 16.17 -4.76 -2.45
CA ASP A 53 17.31 -4.09 -3.05
C ASP A 53 17.07 -2.57 -3.10
N GLY A 54 18.05 -1.79 -2.62
CA GLY A 54 17.95 -0.33 -2.53
C GLY A 54 17.15 0.20 -1.34
N ARG A 55 16.64 -0.66 -0.44
CA ARG A 55 15.90 -0.27 0.79
C ARG A 55 14.84 0.81 0.56
N PRO A 56 13.92 0.62 -0.39
CA PRO A 56 12.93 1.61 -0.75
C PRO A 56 12.00 1.91 0.44
N VAL A 57 11.79 3.19 0.72
CA VAL A 57 10.79 3.63 1.70
C VAL A 57 9.39 3.40 1.12
N ALA A 58 8.45 2.96 1.97
CA ALA A 58 7.07 2.78 1.55
C ALA A 58 6.42 4.12 1.16
N GLU A 59 5.80 4.19 -0.02
CA GLU A 59 5.02 5.33 -0.51
C GLU A 59 3.51 5.07 -0.35
N TYR A 60 2.76 6.11 0.02
CA TYR A 60 1.30 6.04 0.09
C TYR A 60 0.70 5.92 -1.31
N LYS A 61 -0.19 4.94 -1.52
CA LYS A 61 -0.87 4.75 -2.80
C LYS A 61 -2.28 5.27 -2.79
N ARG A 62 -3.11 4.80 -1.85
CA ARG A 62 -4.54 5.14 -1.77
C ARG A 62 -5.15 4.56 -0.51
N ARG A 63 -6.36 5.02 -0.19
CA ARG A 63 -7.21 4.39 0.81
C ARG A 63 -8.14 3.36 0.16
N ILE A 64 -8.33 2.23 0.81
CA ILE A 64 -9.22 1.13 0.43
C ILE A 64 -10.14 0.85 1.62
N GLY A 65 -11.31 1.49 1.64
CA GLY A 65 -12.21 1.42 2.79
C GLY A 65 -11.54 1.99 4.06
N PRO A 66 -11.42 1.21 5.15
CA PRO A 66 -10.71 1.64 6.35
C PRO A 66 -9.18 1.52 6.23
N TRP A 67 -8.66 0.85 5.19
CA TRP A 67 -7.23 0.55 5.07
C TRP A 67 -6.46 1.58 4.26
N LEU A 68 -5.27 1.95 4.71
CA LEU A 68 -4.30 2.77 4.01
C LEU A 68 -3.31 1.87 3.28
N LEU A 69 -3.28 1.94 1.95
CA LEU A 69 -2.39 1.12 1.14
C LEU A 69 -1.06 1.83 0.89
N TRP A 70 0.01 1.17 1.31
CA TRP A 70 1.40 1.57 1.12
C TRP A 70 2.14 0.57 0.24
N ARG A 71 3.20 1.02 -0.44
CA ARG A 71 4.08 0.18 -1.26
C ARG A 71 5.54 0.53 -1.02
N ALA A 72 6.37 -0.43 -0.65
CA ALA A 72 7.83 -0.33 -0.69
C ALA A 72 8.36 -1.08 -1.92
N GLY A 73 9.03 -0.37 -2.83
CA GLY A 73 9.65 -0.96 -4.01
C GLY A 73 9.06 -0.52 -5.36
N PRO A 74 9.65 -1.01 -6.47
CA PRO A 74 9.32 -0.58 -7.82
C PRO A 74 7.89 -0.96 -8.24
N ALA A 75 7.37 -0.28 -9.27
CA ALA A 75 6.06 -0.58 -9.82
C ALA A 75 5.98 -1.94 -10.55
N VAL A 76 7.13 -2.43 -11.02
CA VAL A 76 7.30 -3.73 -11.68
C VAL A 76 8.52 -4.39 -11.06
N GLY A 77 8.36 -5.55 -10.44
CA GLY A 77 9.43 -6.29 -9.76
C GLY A 77 9.01 -6.84 -8.40
N ASP A 78 10.00 -7.13 -7.55
CA ASP A 78 9.78 -7.50 -6.15
C ASP A 78 9.43 -6.23 -5.36
N ALA A 79 8.25 -6.23 -4.73
CA ALA A 79 7.76 -5.09 -3.96
C ALA A 79 6.89 -5.57 -2.81
N TRP A 80 6.92 -4.84 -1.70
CA TRP A 80 6.06 -5.10 -0.57
C TRP A 80 4.91 -4.09 -0.54
N TYR A 81 3.70 -4.60 -0.32
CA TYR A 81 2.52 -3.81 -0.03
C TYR A 81 2.13 -4.02 1.43
N LEU A 82 1.78 -2.94 2.11
CA LEU A 82 1.24 -2.99 3.47
C LEU A 82 -0.05 -2.19 3.50
N ALA A 83 -1.13 -2.83 3.94
CA ALA A 83 -2.36 -2.16 4.29
C ALA A 83 -2.37 -1.97 5.79
N VAL A 84 -2.54 -0.74 6.27
CA VAL A 84 -2.67 -0.44 7.70
C VAL A 84 -4.06 0.12 7.96
N ASP A 85 -4.74 -0.35 8.98
CA ASP A 85 -6.07 0.16 9.33
C ASP A 85 -5.95 1.60 9.87
N ALA A 86 -6.82 2.48 9.38
CA ALA A 86 -6.78 3.90 9.73
C ALA A 86 -7.30 4.19 11.15
N ALA A 87 -8.04 3.27 11.77
CA ALA A 87 -8.50 3.39 13.16
C ALA A 87 -7.57 2.65 14.14
N ASP A 88 -6.84 1.64 13.68
CA ASP A 88 -5.92 0.84 14.49
C ASP A 88 -4.63 0.49 13.73
N VAL A 89 -3.55 1.21 14.03
CA VAL A 89 -2.25 1.03 13.35
C VAL A 89 -1.56 -0.30 13.66
N ASP A 90 -2.01 -1.04 14.67
CA ASP A 90 -1.52 -2.41 14.95
C ASP A 90 -2.11 -3.42 13.95
N ARG A 91 -3.31 -3.13 13.43
CA ARG A 91 -3.95 -3.95 12.39
C ARG A 91 -3.32 -3.67 11.04
N GLN A 92 -2.46 -4.59 10.62
CA GLN A 92 -1.69 -4.48 9.38
C GLN A 92 -1.77 -5.76 8.56
N CYS A 93 -1.94 -5.62 7.25
CA CYS A 93 -1.97 -6.72 6.29
C CYS A 93 -0.82 -6.53 5.30
N ARG A 94 0.08 -7.51 5.21
CA ARG A 94 1.22 -7.47 4.28
C ARG A 94 0.97 -8.33 3.05
N TYR A 95 1.45 -7.87 1.90
CA TYR A 95 1.41 -8.59 0.64
C TYR A 95 2.72 -8.40 -0.11
N ARG A 96 3.42 -9.51 -0.41
CA ARG A 96 4.62 -9.50 -1.25
C ARG A 96 4.20 -9.66 -2.71
N LEU A 97 4.47 -8.64 -3.51
CA LEU A 97 4.45 -8.74 -4.96
C LEU A 97 5.77 -9.35 -5.41
N ARG A 98 5.70 -10.42 -6.18
CA ARG A 98 6.86 -11.06 -6.81
C ARG A 98 6.85 -10.75 -8.31
N PRO A 99 8.01 -10.69 -8.98
CA PRO A 99 8.05 -10.65 -10.44
C PRO A 99 7.25 -11.84 -10.99
N ALA A 100 6.45 -11.60 -12.03
CA ALA A 100 5.49 -12.57 -12.54
C ALA A 100 6.20 -13.82 -13.09
N ASP A 101 6.11 -14.93 -12.35
CA ASP A 101 6.37 -16.28 -12.84
C ASP A 101 4.99 -16.99 -12.98
N GLY A 102 4.14 -16.47 -13.87
CA GLY A 102 2.78 -17.00 -14.13
C GLY A 102 1.61 -16.17 -13.56
N ASP A 103 0.48 -16.82 -13.26
CA ASP A 103 -0.82 -16.19 -12.89
C ASP A 103 -0.87 -15.69 -11.43
N ALA A 104 0.02 -16.18 -10.57
CA ALA A 104 0.16 -15.79 -9.17
C ALA A 104 1.31 -14.79 -9.01
N ASN A 105 0.96 -13.50 -8.90
CA ASN A 105 1.93 -12.40 -8.84
C ASN A 105 2.40 -12.05 -7.41
N GLY A 106 2.15 -12.92 -6.43
CA GLY A 106 2.53 -12.63 -5.04
C GLY A 106 1.89 -13.52 -4.00
N GLU A 107 1.98 -13.09 -2.75
CA GLU A 107 1.35 -13.73 -1.60
C GLU A 107 1.18 -12.73 -0.45
N GLY A 108 0.02 -12.73 0.20
CA GLY A 108 -0.22 -11.91 1.38
C GLY A 108 -1.44 -12.34 2.16
N ALA A 109 -1.41 -12.10 3.48
CA ALA A 109 -2.56 -12.33 4.34
C ALA A 109 -3.51 -11.11 4.29
N GLY A 110 -4.79 -11.37 4.05
CA GLY A 110 -5.85 -10.38 4.21
C GLY A 110 -6.31 -10.27 5.67
N PRO A 111 -7.14 -9.26 6.01
CA PRO A 111 -7.68 -9.08 7.36
C PRO A 111 -8.55 -10.24 7.85
N SER A 112 -9.10 -11.07 6.94
CA SER A 112 -9.82 -12.29 7.31
C SER A 112 -8.90 -13.43 7.77
N GLY A 113 -7.57 -13.24 7.72
CA GLY A 113 -6.57 -14.27 7.99
C GLY A 113 -6.32 -15.23 6.82
N VAL A 114 -7.01 -15.03 5.70
CA VAL A 114 -6.84 -15.82 4.48
C VAL A 114 -5.58 -15.36 3.73
N VAL A 115 -4.77 -16.33 3.29
CA VAL A 115 -3.62 -16.06 2.42
C VAL A 115 -4.08 -16.00 0.98
N HIS A 116 -3.84 -14.86 0.33
CA HIS A 116 -4.18 -14.61 -1.06
C HIS A 116 -2.92 -14.60 -1.92
N HIS A 117 -2.94 -15.35 -3.02
CA HIS A 117 -1.85 -15.34 -4.03
C HIS A 117 -2.09 -14.34 -5.17
N ARG A 118 -3.27 -13.69 -5.18
CA ARG A 118 -3.66 -12.68 -6.16
C ARG A 118 -3.88 -11.34 -5.46
N PHE A 119 -3.19 -10.31 -5.93
CA PHE A 119 -3.31 -8.95 -5.40
C PHE A 119 -4.74 -8.39 -5.48
N ARG A 120 -5.52 -8.81 -6.48
CA ARG A 120 -6.93 -8.43 -6.59
C ARG A 120 -7.77 -9.02 -5.46
N ALA A 121 -7.64 -10.33 -5.21
CA ALA A 121 -8.38 -11.01 -4.15
C ALA A 121 -8.03 -10.44 -2.76
N TRP A 122 -6.75 -10.15 -2.52
CA TRP A 122 -6.31 -9.50 -1.29
C TRP A 122 -6.97 -8.13 -1.07
N LYS A 123 -7.12 -7.30 -2.12
CA LYS A 123 -7.85 -6.01 -2.01
C LYS A 123 -9.35 -6.19 -1.79
N GLU A 124 -9.95 -7.26 -2.33
CA GLU A 124 -11.36 -7.57 -2.11
C GLU A 124 -11.59 -7.94 -0.64
N ASP A 125 -10.69 -8.71 -0.04
CA ASP A 125 -10.71 -9.02 1.40
C ASP A 125 -10.57 -7.76 2.27
N LEU A 126 -9.65 -6.85 1.91
CA LEU A 126 -9.51 -5.54 2.58
C LEU A 126 -10.80 -4.72 2.54
N LEU A 127 -11.58 -4.80 1.46
CA LEU A 127 -12.87 -4.12 1.35
C LEU A 127 -13.99 -4.82 2.12
N GLY A 128 -13.70 -5.93 2.82
CA GLY A 128 -14.70 -6.79 3.43
C GLY A 128 -15.53 -7.58 2.40
N ARG A 129 -15.08 -7.64 1.13
CA ARG A 129 -15.74 -8.39 0.05
C ARG A 129 -15.13 -9.78 -0.08
N THR A 130 -14.99 -10.49 1.03
CA THR A 130 -14.55 -11.89 0.97
C THR A 130 -15.68 -12.75 0.37
N ALA A 131 -15.33 -13.83 -0.31
CA ALA A 131 -16.28 -14.73 -0.98
C ALA A 131 -17.27 -15.44 -0.01
N ASP A 132 -17.17 -15.18 1.29
CA ASP A 132 -18.03 -15.71 2.35
C ASP A 132 -19.27 -14.83 2.65
N ASP A 133 -19.62 -13.89 1.76
CA ASP A 133 -20.98 -13.30 1.70
C ASP A 133 -21.89 -14.17 0.78
N ARG A 134 -21.89 -15.48 1.02
CA ARG A 134 -22.77 -16.48 0.39
C ARG A 134 -23.08 -17.63 1.35
N ARG A 135 -23.37 -17.30 2.61
CA ARG A 135 -23.97 -18.24 3.54
C ARG A 135 -25.12 -17.57 4.29
N GLU A 136 -26.25 -17.50 3.61
CA GLU A 136 -27.59 -17.40 4.18
C GLU A 136 -28.32 -18.72 3.95
#